data_AF-A0A0G1HQ74-F1
#
_entry.id   AF-A0A0G1HQ74-F1
#
_cell.length_a   1.000
_cell.length_b   1.000
_cell.length_c   1.000
_cell.angle_alpha   90.00
_cell.angle_beta   90.00
_cell.angle_gamma   90.00
#
_symmetry.space_group_name_H-M   'P 1'
#
loop_
_entity.id
_entity.type
_entity.pdbx_description
1 polymer ?
#
loop_
_entity_poly.entity_id
_entity_poly.type
_entity_poly.pdbx_seq_one_letter_code
_entity_poly.pdbx_strand_id
1 'polypeptide(L)' 'MKIKKGDSVIVITGKDKGKKGKIVHVFPKENKVIVEGLNMIKRHQRPRKSKER' A
#
# COMPACT_ATOMS: atom_id res chain seq x y z
N MET A 1 -14.44 9.94 -2.85
CA MET A 1 -13.71 8.72 -3.28
C MET A 1 -14.64 7.51 -3.15
N LYS A 2 -14.81 6.69 -4.21
CA LYS A 2 -15.84 5.61 -4.24
C LYS A 2 -15.34 4.22 -3.77
N ILE A 3 -14.10 4.11 -3.34
CA ILE A 3 -13.42 2.83 -3.10
C ILE A 3 -13.26 2.59 -1.60
N LYS A 4 -13.48 1.36 -1.13
CA LYS A 4 -13.41 0.97 0.28
C LYS A 4 -12.26 0.00 0.54
N LYS A 5 -11.92 -0.15 1.83
CA LYS A 5 -10.98 -1.17 2.28
C LYS A 5 -11.56 -2.56 1.95
N GLY A 6 -10.76 -3.40 1.32
CA GLY A 6 -11.15 -4.75 0.93
C GLY A 6 -11.56 -4.92 -0.53
N ASP A 7 -11.74 -3.84 -1.29
CA ASP A 7 -12.04 -3.92 -2.72
C ASP A 7 -10.82 -4.43 -3.51
N SER A 8 -11.09 -5.17 -4.57
CA SER A 8 -10.10 -5.62 -5.56
C SER A 8 -10.03 -4.61 -6.70
N VAL A 9 -8.83 -4.07 -6.95
CA VAL A 9 -8.60 -3.05 -7.98
C VAL A 9 -7.49 -3.45 -8.93
N ILE A 10 -7.48 -2.83 -10.11
CA ILE A 10 -6.44 -2.98 -11.13
C ILE A 10 -5.77 -1.64 -11.35
N VAL A 11 -4.44 -1.63 -11.43
CA VAL A 11 -3.66 -0.43 -11.76
C VAL A 11 -3.75 -0.15 -13.26
N ILE A 12 -4.25 1.03 -13.64
CA ILE A 12 -4.45 1.42 -15.04
C ILE A 12 -3.16 1.98 -15.65
N THR A 13 -2.36 2.71 -14.87
CA THR A 13 -1.16 3.43 -15.32
C THR A 13 -0.05 3.42 -14.27
N GLY A 14 1.19 3.69 -14.68
CA GLY A 14 2.38 3.73 -13.81
C GLY A 14 3.20 2.43 -13.81
N LYS A 15 4.18 2.35 -12.89
CA LYS A 15 5.17 1.26 -12.80
C LYS A 15 4.53 -0.13 -12.61
N ASP A 16 3.39 -0.18 -11.92
CA ASP A 16 2.68 -1.41 -11.59
C ASP A 16 1.43 -1.65 -12.47
N LYS A 17 1.39 -1.04 -13.68
CA LYS A 17 0.26 -1.18 -14.62
C LYS A 17 -0.12 -2.64 -14.86
N GLY A 18 -1.42 -2.92 -14.83
CA GLY A 18 -2.01 -4.23 -15.08
C GLY A 18 -2.05 -5.16 -13.87
N LYS A 19 -1.32 -4.84 -12.79
CA LYS A 19 -1.38 -5.65 -11.57
C LYS A 19 -2.70 -5.43 -10.84
N LYS A 20 -3.24 -6.54 -10.31
CA LYS A 20 -4.44 -6.54 -9.46
C LYS A 20 -4.03 -6.65 -8.01
N GLY A 21 -4.78 -6.05 -7.11
CA GLY A 21 -4.52 -6.18 -5.68
C GLY A 21 -5.70 -5.75 -4.82
N LYS A 22 -5.67 -6.17 -3.57
CA LYS A 22 -6.67 -5.80 -2.56
C LYS A 22 -6.25 -4.52 -1.85
N ILE A 23 -7.20 -3.63 -1.60
CA ILE A 23 -6.95 -2.40 -0.85
C ILE A 23 -6.83 -2.73 0.65
N VAL A 24 -5.67 -2.41 1.21
CA VAL A 24 -5.36 -2.60 2.63
C VAL A 24 -5.80 -1.39 3.44
N HIS A 25 -5.51 -0.18 2.97
CA HIS A 25 -5.87 1.09 3.62
C HIS A 25 -6.30 2.12 2.59
N VAL A 26 -7.22 3.00 2.98
CA VAL A 26 -7.71 4.12 2.20
C VAL A 26 -7.47 5.41 2.96
N PHE A 27 -6.93 6.43 2.28
CA PHE A 27 -6.75 7.78 2.81
C PHE A 27 -7.61 8.76 1.99
N PRO A 28 -8.90 8.92 2.33
CA PRO A 28 -9.83 9.74 1.53
C PRO A 28 -9.43 11.21 1.45
N LYS A 29 -8.81 11.75 2.53
CA LYS A 29 -8.35 13.14 2.58
C LYS A 29 -7.21 13.42 1.59
N GLU A 30 -6.34 12.45 1.39
CA GLU A 30 -5.18 12.55 0.49
C GLU A 30 -5.45 11.98 -0.91
N ASN A 31 -6.63 11.41 -1.15
CA ASN A 31 -6.96 10.65 -2.36
C ASN A 31 -5.96 9.53 -2.69
N LYS A 32 -5.41 8.87 -1.66
CA LYS A 32 -4.44 7.77 -1.80
C LYS A 32 -4.97 6.47 -1.24
N VAL A 33 -4.45 5.36 -1.76
CA VAL A 33 -4.72 4.00 -1.27
C VAL A 33 -3.43 3.20 -1.16
N ILE A 34 -3.41 2.30 -0.19
CA ILE A 34 -2.38 1.26 -0.09
C ILE A 34 -2.99 -0.03 -0.61
N VAL A 35 -2.38 -0.56 -1.67
CA VAL A 35 -2.75 -1.84 -2.28
C VAL A 35 -1.68 -2.86 -1.92
N GLU A 36 -2.11 -4.05 -1.54
CA GLU A 36 -1.21 -5.14 -1.18
C GLU A 36 -0.30 -5.54 -2.35
N GLY A 37 0.99 -5.78 -2.07
CA GLY A 37 1.94 -6.28 -3.07
C GLY A 37 2.41 -5.26 -4.12
N LEU A 38 1.92 -4.03 -4.09
CA LEU A 38 2.27 -2.98 -5.05
C LEU A 38 3.15 -1.91 -4.43
N ASN A 39 3.95 -1.22 -5.27
CA ASN A 39 4.87 -0.17 -4.83
C ASN A 39 5.80 -0.59 -3.65
N MET A 40 6.28 -1.83 -3.66
CA MET A 40 7.20 -2.34 -2.64
C MET A 40 8.56 -1.63 -2.73
N ILE A 41 9.03 -1.12 -1.60
CA ILE A 41 10.31 -0.41 -1.49
C ILE A 41 11.09 -1.00 -0.32
N LYS A 42 12.36 -1.32 -0.57
CA LYS A 42 13.29 -1.74 0.47
C LYS A 42 13.79 -0.51 1.23
N ARG A 43 13.34 -0.34 2.48
CA ARG A 43 13.85 0.70 3.38
C ARG A 43 14.86 0.09 4.34
N HIS A 44 16.12 0.53 4.28
CA HIS A 44 17.09 0.19 5.31
C HIS A 44 16.72 0.93 6.60
N GLN A 45 16.38 0.19 7.65
CA GLN A 45 16.09 0.75 8.97
C GLN A 45 17.25 0.42 9.90
N ARG A 46 17.74 1.44 10.63
CA ARG A 46 18.73 1.20 11.70
C ARG A 46 18.12 0.24 12.73
N PRO A 47 18.87 -0.76 13.19
CA PRO A 47 18.38 -1.67 14.23
C PRO A 47 18.03 -0.86 15.47
N ARG A 48 16.75 -0.89 15.87
CA ARG A 48 16.33 -0.37 17.18
C ARG A 48 16.63 -1.48 18.19
N LYS A 49 17.33 -1.13 19.28
CA LYS A 49 17.47 -2.04 20.44
C LYS A 49 16.07 -2.45 20.87
N SER A 50 15.78 -3.76 20.82
CA SER A 50 14.59 -4.33 21.44
C SER A 50 14.67 -4.04 22.92
N LYS A 51 13.75 -3.20 23.41
CA LYS A 51 13.65 -2.87 24.82
C LYS A 51 13.42 -4.17 25.58
N GLU A 52 14.34 -4.48 26.50
CA GLU A 52 14.29 -5.57 27.46
C GLU A 52 12.93 -5.65 28.16
N ARG A 53 12.46 -6.88 28.36
CA ARG A 53 11.61 -7.26 29.48
C ARG A 53 12.33 -8.39 30.20
#